data_AF-A0A6G1RBV9-F1
#
_entry.id   AF-A0A6G1RBV9-F1
#
_cell.length_a   1.000
_cell.length_b   1.000
_cell.length_c   1.000
_cell.angle_alpha   90.00
_cell.angle_beta   90.00
_cell.angle_gamma   90.00
#
_symmetry.space_group_name_H-M   'P 1'
#
loop_
_entity.id
_entity.type
_entity.pdbx_description
1 polymer ?
#
loop_
_entity_poly.entity_id
_entity_poly.type
_entity_poly.pdbx_seq_one_letter_code
_entity_poly.pdbx_strand_id
1 'polypeptide(L)'
;LNTLAFPSINRKDVVEEKQPWAYLSCGHVHGYHNWGHRSDTEANERECPMCRTVGPYVPLWLGCEAGFYVDAGPPTHAFTPFGHVCSEKSAKYLSQIPLPHGTHAFHAACPF
;
A
#
# COMPACT_ATOMS: atom_id res chain seq x y z
N LEU A 1 -18.59 1.81 -10.27
CA LEU A 1 -17.40 2.23 -9.49
C LEU A 1 -16.58 0.98 -9.18
N ASN A 2 -15.36 0.88 -9.72
CA ASN A 2 -14.41 -0.17 -9.33
C ASN A 2 -13.42 0.45 -8.35
N THR A 3 -13.74 0.41 -7.06
CA THR A 3 -12.81 0.83 -6.01
C THR A 3 -11.77 -0.28 -5.83
N LEU A 4 -10.48 0.05 -5.95
CA LEU A 4 -9.39 -0.87 -5.62
C LEU A 4 -9.47 -1.23 -4.13
N ALA A 5 -9.23 -2.50 -3.83
CA ALA A 5 -9.23 -3.00 -2.46
C ALA A 5 -7.82 -2.93 -1.89
N PHE A 6 -7.69 -2.52 -0.63
CA PHE A 6 -6.41 -2.56 0.05
C PHE A 6 -5.96 -4.02 0.23
N PRO A 7 -4.76 -4.41 -0.23
CA PRO A 7 -4.25 -5.76 -0.06
C PRO A 7 -3.99 -6.04 1.42
N SER A 8 -3.97 -7.32 1.81
CA SER A 8 -3.62 -7.69 3.17
C SER A 8 -2.14 -7.37 3.48
N ILE A 9 -1.84 -7.13 4.76
CA ILE A 9 -0.47 -7.08 5.30
C ILE A 9 0.26 -8.41 5.10
N ASN A 10 -0.46 -9.54 5.15
CA ASN A 10 0.14 -10.83 4.88
C ASN A 10 0.12 -11.09 3.38
N ARG A 11 1.31 -11.23 2.77
CA ARG A 11 1.42 -11.55 1.35
C ARG A 11 0.78 -12.91 1.10
N LYS A 12 -0.27 -12.93 0.29
CA LYS A 12 -0.85 -14.16 -0.23
C LYS A 12 -0.20 -14.45 -1.58
N ASP A 13 0.01 -15.72 -1.90
CA ASP A 13 0.47 -16.10 -3.24
C ASP A 13 -0.61 -15.91 -4.32
N VAL A 14 -1.86 -15.67 -3.89
CA VAL A 14 -3.01 -15.43 -4.77
C VAL A 14 -3.25 -13.93 -4.88
N VAL A 15 -3.25 -13.43 -6.13
CA VAL A 15 -3.65 -12.05 -6.44
C VAL A 15 -5.17 -11.95 -6.35
N GLU A 16 -5.67 -11.01 -5.55
CA GLU A 16 -7.11 -10.75 -5.42
C GLU A 16 -7.60 -9.89 -6.60
N GLU A 17 -8.83 -10.12 -7.09
CA GLU A 17 -9.36 -9.42 -8.29
C GLU A 17 -9.31 -7.88 -8.20
N LYS A 18 -9.43 -7.34 -6.99
CA LYS A 18 -9.43 -5.88 -6.73
C LYS A 18 -8.10 -5.35 -6.22
N GLN A 19 -7.06 -6.17 -6.23
CA GLN A 19 -5.72 -5.76 -5.78
C GLN A 19 -5.16 -4.67 -6.70
N PRO A 20 -4.55 -3.62 -6.14
CA PRO A 20 -3.85 -2.60 -6.91
C PRO A 20 -2.56 -3.14 -7.52
N TRP A 21 -2.24 -2.68 -8.71
CA TRP A 21 -1.01 -2.96 -9.45
C TRP A 21 -0.36 -1.64 -9.86
N ALA A 22 0.98 -1.59 -9.81
CA ALA A 22 1.75 -0.40 -10.10
C ALA A 22 2.64 -0.54 -11.33
N TYR A 23 2.76 0.55 -12.07
CA TYR A 23 3.79 0.74 -13.09
C TYR A 23 5.06 1.28 -12.43
N LEU A 24 6.09 0.45 -12.26
CA LEU A 24 7.27 0.85 -11.48
C LEU A 24 8.06 2.01 -12.09
N SER A 25 7.98 2.20 -13.42
CA SER A 25 8.66 3.29 -14.11
C SER A 25 7.99 4.66 -13.95
N CYS A 26 6.73 4.73 -13.52
CA CYS A 26 6.01 6.01 -13.43
C CYS A 26 5.11 6.18 -12.20
N GLY A 27 4.95 5.14 -11.36
CA GLY A 27 4.20 5.21 -10.11
C GLY A 27 2.67 5.19 -10.25
N HIS A 28 2.12 5.19 -11.47
CA HIS A 28 0.67 5.07 -11.66
C HIS A 28 0.15 3.72 -11.18
N VAL A 29 -1.03 3.73 -10.55
CA VAL A 29 -1.67 2.54 -9.97
C VAL A 29 -3.01 2.29 -10.64
N HIS A 30 -3.26 1.03 -11.00
CA HIS A 30 -4.50 0.56 -11.62
C HIS A 30 -4.92 -0.79 -11.04
N GLY A 31 -6.14 -1.22 -11.37
CA GLY A 31 -6.53 -2.62 -11.18
C GLY A 31 -5.90 -3.49 -12.25
N TYR A 32 -5.82 -4.80 -12.01
CA TYR A 32 -5.31 -5.73 -13.02
C TYR A 32 -6.04 -5.57 -14.37
N HIS A 33 -5.28 -5.51 -15.46
CA HIS A 33 -5.79 -5.50 -16.83
C HIS A 33 -4.80 -6.21 -17.74
N ASN A 34 -5.19 -6.61 -18.96
CA ASN A 34 -4.30 -7.25 -19.94
C ASN A 34 -3.81 -6.30 -21.06
N TRP A 35 -4.34 -5.08 -21.12
CA TRP A 35 -3.95 -4.09 -22.14
C TRP A 35 -2.48 -3.64 -22.00
N GLY A 36 -1.85 -3.29 -23.12
CA GLY A 36 -0.50 -2.70 -23.17
C GLY A 36 0.64 -3.69 -22.89
N HIS A 37 0.34 -4.99 -22.79
CA HIS A 37 1.32 -6.04 -22.52
C HIS A 37 2.28 -6.23 -23.70
N ARG A 38 3.59 -6.20 -23.42
CA ARG A 38 4.64 -6.49 -24.40
C ARG A 38 5.14 -7.91 -24.18
N SER A 39 4.65 -8.84 -25.00
CA SER A 39 4.90 -10.29 -24.89
C SER A 39 6.38 -10.70 -24.96
N ASP A 40 7.24 -9.81 -25.47
CA ASP A 40 8.62 -10.15 -25.83
C ASP A 40 9.62 -9.86 -24.69
N THR A 41 9.14 -9.53 -23.50
CA THR A 41 9.99 -9.19 -22.35
C THR A 41 9.69 -10.12 -21.17
N GLU A 42 10.73 -10.72 -20.58
CA GLU A 42 10.60 -11.58 -19.39
C GLU A 42 10.08 -10.83 -18.15
N ALA A 43 10.06 -9.49 -18.19
CA ALA A 43 9.76 -8.63 -17.05
C ALA A 43 8.29 -8.19 -16.90
N ASN A 44 7.33 -8.81 -17.62
CA ASN A 44 5.90 -8.43 -17.63
C ASN A 44 5.72 -6.90 -17.81
N GLU A 45 6.42 -6.35 -18.82
CA GLU A 45 6.38 -4.92 -19.10
C GLU A 45 5.08 -4.51 -19.77
N ARG A 46 4.57 -3.34 -19.37
CA ARG A 46 3.33 -2.78 -19.90
C ARG A 46 3.42 -1.29 -20.10
N GLU A 47 2.66 -0.82 -21.08
CA GLU A 47 2.47 0.61 -21.32
C GLU A 47 1.42 1.18 -20.36
N CYS A 48 1.78 2.24 -19.63
CA CYS A 48 0.86 2.91 -18.73
C CYS A 48 -0.24 3.65 -19.51
N PRO A 49 -1.54 3.43 -19.22
CA PRO A 49 -2.63 4.10 -19.95
C PRO A 49 -2.71 5.60 -19.67
N MET A 50 -2.14 6.08 -18.57
CA MET A 50 -2.18 7.49 -18.18
C MET A 50 -1.07 8.33 -18.83
N CYS A 51 0.17 7.84 -18.81
CA CYS A 51 1.34 8.60 -19.26
C CYS A 51 2.15 7.94 -20.38
N ARG A 52 1.72 6.77 -20.88
CA ARG A 52 2.37 5.99 -21.95
C ARG A 52 3.78 5.50 -21.62
N THR A 53 4.28 5.69 -20.40
CA THR A 53 5.57 5.14 -19.96
C THR A 53 5.49 3.61 -19.93
N VAL A 54 6.51 2.96 -20.48
CA VAL A 54 6.63 1.49 -20.48
C VAL A 54 7.48 1.06 -19.28
N GLY A 55 7.07 -0.01 -18.62
CA GLY A 55 7.85 -0.60 -17.55
C GLY A 55 7.19 -1.78 -16.86
N PRO A 56 7.82 -2.32 -15.82
CA PRO A 56 7.29 -3.45 -15.07
C PRO A 56 5.92 -3.13 -14.45
N TYR A 57 4.97 -4.03 -14.63
CA TYR A 57 3.65 -3.96 -14.02
C TYR A 57 3.49 -5.05 -12.97
N VAL A 58 3.41 -4.67 -11.70
CA VAL A 58 3.51 -5.61 -10.58
C VAL A 58 2.38 -5.42 -9.56
N PRO A 59 1.91 -6.50 -8.89
CA PRO A 59 0.91 -6.38 -7.85
C PRO A 59 1.50 -5.68 -6.62
N LEU A 60 0.77 -4.74 -6.04
CA LEU A 60 1.16 -4.07 -4.80
C LEU A 60 0.69 -4.85 -3.57
N TRP A 61 1.50 -4.82 -2.52
CA TRP A 61 1.22 -5.40 -1.21
C TRP A 61 1.44 -4.32 -0.16
N LEU A 62 0.68 -4.38 0.95
CA LEU A 62 1.01 -3.55 2.10
C LEU A 62 2.30 -4.06 2.72
N GLY A 63 3.24 -3.15 2.94
CA GLY A 63 4.45 -3.45 3.70
C GLY A 63 4.10 -3.82 5.14
N CYS A 64 4.89 -4.71 5.74
CA CYS A 64 4.83 -5.02 7.16
C CYS A 64 6.20 -4.75 7.77
N GLU A 65 6.32 -3.63 8.47
CA GLU A 65 7.53 -3.33 9.22
C GLU A 65 7.33 -3.72 10.69
N ALA A 66 8.07 -4.75 11.12
CA ALA A 66 7.86 -5.42 12.41
C ALA A 66 7.99 -4.50 13.64
N GLY A 67 8.66 -3.35 13.51
CA GLY A 67 8.74 -2.34 14.58
C GLY A 67 7.45 -1.56 14.83
N PHE A 68 6.47 -1.62 13.92
CA PHE A 68 5.33 -0.69 13.90
C PHE A 68 3.96 -1.37 13.92
N TYR A 69 3.90 -2.66 13.59
CA TYR A 69 2.68 -3.45 13.63
C TYR A 69 2.69 -4.39 14.84
N VAL A 70 1.67 -4.30 15.69
CA VAL A 70 1.52 -5.21 16.84
C VAL A 70 0.81 -6.52 16.48
N ASP A 71 0.27 -6.60 15.26
CA ASP A 71 -0.27 -7.79 14.64
C ASP A 71 -0.35 -7.64 13.10
N ALA A 72 -0.69 -8.73 12.41
CA ALA A 72 -1.01 -8.75 10.98
C ALA A 72 -2.53 -8.79 10.74
N GLY A 73 -3.32 -8.14 11.59
CA GLY A 73 -4.78 -8.07 11.47
C GLY A 73 -5.24 -7.30 10.23
N PRO A 74 -6.55 -7.38 9.87
CA PRO A 74 -7.09 -6.63 8.74
C PRO A 74 -6.83 -5.12 8.86
N PRO A 75 -6.41 -4.43 7.78
CA PRO A 75 -6.12 -2.98 7.80
C PRO A 75 -7.42 -2.17 7.82
N THR A 76 -8.02 -2.03 9.00
CA THR A 76 -9.33 -1.37 9.19
C THR A 76 -9.24 0.12 9.52
N HIS A 77 -8.06 0.62 9.91
CA HIS A 77 -7.85 1.99 10.32
C HIS A 77 -6.79 2.66 9.46
N ALA A 78 -6.97 3.96 9.20
CA ALA A 78 -6.01 4.79 8.48
C ALA A 78 -5.66 6.02 9.31
N PHE A 79 -4.37 6.34 9.44
CA PHE A 79 -3.94 7.57 10.09
C PHE A 79 -4.16 8.78 9.18
N THR A 80 -4.70 9.86 9.73
CA THR A 80 -4.85 11.13 9.01
C THR A 80 -3.71 12.08 9.39
N PRO A 81 -3.10 12.81 8.44
CA PRO A 81 -3.43 12.92 7.02
C PRO A 81 -2.73 11.92 6.09
N PHE A 82 -1.73 11.18 6.59
CA PHE A 82 -0.77 10.44 5.74
C PHE A 82 -1.31 9.14 5.12
N GLY A 83 -2.44 8.63 5.59
CA GLY A 83 -3.12 7.47 5.01
C GLY A 83 -2.47 6.12 5.33
N HIS A 84 -1.50 6.05 6.24
CA HIS A 84 -0.93 4.79 6.70
C HIS A 84 -2.03 3.92 7.32
N VAL A 85 -2.20 2.71 6.77
CA VAL A 85 -3.23 1.77 7.20
C VAL A 85 -2.67 0.71 8.14
N CYS A 86 -3.45 0.37 9.16
CA CYS A 86 -3.11 -0.66 10.13
C CYS A 86 -4.37 -1.31 10.74
N SER A 87 -4.16 -2.37 11.52
CA SER A 87 -5.22 -2.97 12.32
C SER A 87 -5.66 -2.04 13.45
N GLU A 88 -6.88 -2.23 13.94
CA GLU A 88 -7.38 -1.50 15.13
C GLU A 88 -6.45 -1.65 16.34
N LYS A 89 -5.87 -2.84 16.54
CA LYS A 89 -4.94 -3.10 17.65
C LYS A 89 -3.67 -2.27 17.53
N SER A 90 -3.13 -2.16 16.31
CA SER A 90 -1.96 -1.31 16.03
C SER A 90 -2.27 0.16 16.21
N ALA A 91 -3.43 0.63 15.72
CA ALA A 91 -3.88 2.00 15.92
C ALA A 91 -4.02 2.36 17.40
N LYS A 92 -4.63 1.48 18.21
CA LYS A 92 -4.79 1.66 19.66
C LYS A 92 -3.47 1.65 20.41
N TYR A 93 -2.53 0.79 20.02
CA TYR A 93 -1.21 0.76 20.63
C TYR A 93 -0.44 2.05 20.36
N LEU A 94 -0.42 2.50 19.10
CA LEU A 94 0.29 3.71 18.69
C LEU A 94 -0.33 4.98 19.30
N SER A 95 -1.65 5.03 19.49
CA SER A 95 -2.29 6.18 20.14
C SER A 95 -1.93 6.34 21.63
N GLN A 96 -1.46 5.27 22.27
CA GLN A 96 -0.96 5.29 23.64
C GLN A 96 0.51 5.66 23.74
N ILE A 97 1.24 5.71 22.61
CA ILE A 97 2.65 6.12 22.59
C ILE A 97 2.70 7.64 22.37
N PRO A 98 3.09 8.40 23.41
CA PRO A 98 3.22 9.84 23.26
C PRO A 98 4.45 10.16 22.40
N LEU A 99 4.24 10.69 21.19
CA LEU A 99 5.35 11.14 20.34
C LEU A 99 5.77 12.56 20.76
N PRO A 100 7.06 12.82 21.03
CA PRO A 100 7.53 14.14 21.40
C PRO A 100 7.16 15.17 20.33
N HIS A 101 6.50 16.24 20.74
CA HIS A 101 6.10 17.34 19.88
C HIS A 101 6.56 18.66 20.51
N GLY A 102 7.65 19.22 19.98
CA GLY A 102 8.33 20.36 20.59
C GLY A 102 8.93 20.03 21.95
N THR A 103 9.09 21.03 22.82
CA THR A 103 9.74 20.89 24.13
C THR A 103 8.79 20.46 25.26
N HIS A 104 7.47 20.52 25.06
CA HIS A 104 6.49 20.33 26.15
C HIS A 104 5.19 19.62 25.76
N ALA A 105 5.05 19.09 24.53
CA ALA A 105 3.81 18.41 24.14
C ALA A 105 4.09 17.01 23.60
N PHE A 106 3.07 16.16 23.70
CA PHE A 106 3.04 14.86 23.06
C PHE A 106 1.79 14.75 22.19
N HIS A 107 1.92 14.20 21.00
CA HIS A 107 0.79 14.02 20.08
C HIS A 107 0.69 12.57 19.63
N ALA A 108 -0.54 12.05 19.55
CA ALA A 108 -0.79 10.78 18.88
C ALA A 108 -0.77 11.04 17.37
N ALA A 109 0.36 10.73 16.74
CA ALA A 109 0.51 10.83 15.29
C ALA A 109 0.93 9.47 14.72
N CYS A 110 0.76 9.33 13.40
CA CYS A 110 1.42 8.27 12.68
C CYS A 110 2.94 8.39 12.89
N PRO A 111 3.66 7.31 13.23
CA PRO A 111 5.13 7.37 13.37
C PRO A 111 5.87 7.47 12.02
N PHE A 112 5.12 7.53 10.91
CA PHE A 112 5.62 7.66 9.54
C PHE A 112 5.35 9.05 8.97
#